data_AF-B8J312-F1
#
_entry.id   AF-B8J312-F1
#
_cell.length_a   1.000
_cell.length_b   1.000
_cell.length_c   1.000
_cell.angle_alpha   90.00
_cell.angle_beta   90.00
_cell.angle_gamma   90.00
#
_symmetry.space_group_name_H-M   'P 1'
#
loop_
_entity.id
_entity.type
_entity.pdbx_description
1 polymer ?
#
loop_
_entity_poly.entity_id
_entity_poly.type
_entity_poly.pdbx_seq_one_letter_code
_entity_poly.pdbx_strand_id
1 'polypeptide(L)' 'MSFPSFLSHRLSLVQEQQLELAVLAEHVKRGSGHMRRLALECLAQRQAELAADLAQVAQLAAPRAALRKEVAA' A
#
# COMPACT_ATOMS: atom_id res chain seq x y z
N MET A 1 17.87 -11.15 -11.77
CA MET A 1 16.56 -10.47 -11.81
C MET A 1 16.80 -8.97 -11.64
N SER A 2 16.33 -8.13 -12.56
CA SER A 2 16.65 -6.70 -12.56
C SER A 2 15.80 -5.96 -11.52
N PHE A 3 16.43 -5.38 -10.50
CA PHE A 3 15.82 -4.63 -9.38
C PHE A 3 14.72 -3.58 -9.75
N PRO A 4 14.75 -2.89 -10.90
CA PRO A 4 13.74 -1.89 -11.27
C PRO A 4 12.34 -2.48 -11.50
N SER A 5 12.24 -3.70 -12.05
CA SER A 5 10.93 -4.30 -12.38
C SER A 5 10.18 -4.74 -11.12
N PHE A 6 10.89 -5.21 -10.10
CA PHE A 6 10.28 -5.63 -8.84
C PHE A 6 9.68 -4.44 -8.06
N LEU A 7 10.43 -3.34 -7.91
CA LEU A 7 9.93 -2.13 -7.25
C LEU A 7 8.76 -1.50 -8.01
N SER A 8 8.84 -1.44 -9.34
CA SER A 8 7.75 -0.93 -10.18
C SER A 8 6.49 -1.77 -10.04
N HIS A 9 6.62 -3.10 -10.04
CA HIS A 9 5.50 -4.00 -9.86
C HIS A 9 4.86 -3.86 -8.46
N ARG A 10 5.69 -3.81 -7.41
CA ARG A 10 5.22 -3.60 -6.03
C ARG A 10 4.52 -2.25 -5.85
N LEU A 11 4.99 -1.18 -6.49
CA LEU A 11 4.34 0.13 -6.48
C LEU A 11 2.98 0.10 -7.19
N SER A 12 2.88 -0.60 -8.32
CA SER A 12 1.59 -0.78 -9.03
C SER A 12 0.57 -1.48 -8.14
N LEU A 13 0.96 -2.57 -7.47
CA LEU A 13 0.10 -3.30 -6.54
C LEU A 13 -0.38 -2.43 -5.37
N VAL A 14 0.52 -1.64 -4.79
CA VAL A 14 0.17 -0.68 -3.72
C VAL A 14 -0.86 0.35 -4.21
N GLN A 15 -0.75 0.84 -5.46
CA GLN A 15 -1.72 1.78 -6.02
C GLN A 15 -3.10 1.14 -6.24
N GLU A 16 -3.13 -0.10 -6.74
CA GLU A 16 -4.37 -0.87 -6.91
C GLU A 16 -5.06 -1.12 -5.55
N GLN A 17 -4.29 -1.52 -4.53
CA GLN A 17 -4.78 -1.72 -3.17
C GLN A 17 -5.35 -0.43 -2.54
N GLN A 18 -4.73 0.73 -2.80
CA GLN A 18 -5.25 2.02 -2.33
C GLN A 18 -6.61 2.38 -2.95
N LEU A 19 -6.82 2.03 -4.22
CA LEU A 19 -8.10 2.19 -4.90
C LEU A 19 -9.17 1.27 -4.31
N GLU A 20 -8.84 -0.01 -4.05
CA GLU A 20 -9.73 -0.96 -3.38
C GLU A 20 -10.17 -0.45 -2.00
N LEU A 21 -9.22 0.08 -1.21
CA LEU A 21 -9.49 0.69 0.09
C LEU A 21 -10.44 1.90 0.00
N ALA A 22 -10.27 2.76 -1.01
CA ALA A 22 -11.15 3.90 -1.22
C ALA A 22 -12.59 3.46 -1.51
N VAL A 23 -12.76 2.40 -2.31
CA VAL A 23 -14.08 1.82 -2.62
C VAL A 23 -14.71 1.18 -1.38
N LEU A 24 -13.94 0.42 -0.60
CA LEU A 24 -14.41 -0.17 0.67
C LEU A 24 -14.80 0.91 1.68
N ALA A 25 -14.03 2.00 1.78
CA ALA A 25 -14.36 3.13 2.65
C ALA A 25 -15.69 3.78 2.26
N GLU A 26 -15.98 3.89 0.96
CA GLU A 26 -17.25 4.40 0.47
C GLU A 26 -18.43 3.46 0.81
N HIS A 27 -18.20 2.15 0.73
CA HIS A 27 -19.20 1.15 1.16
C HIS A 27 -19.45 1.21 2.67
N VAL A 28 -18.41 1.46 3.48
CA VAL A 28 -18.57 1.70 4.92
C VAL A 28 -19.40 2.95 5.19
N LYS A 29 -19.17 4.04 4.44
CA LYS A 29 -19.90 5.31 4.61
C LYS A 29 -21.38 5.16 4.27
N ARG A 30 -21.69 4.46 3.19
CA ARG A 30 -23.07 4.29 2.67
C ARG A 30 -23.81 3.10 3.27
N GLY A 31 -23.09 2.12 3.80
CA GLY A 31 -23.65 0.90 4.37
C GLY A 31 -24.26 1.11 5.77
N SER A 32 -25.16 0.22 6.15
CA SER A 32 -25.77 0.20 7.48
C SER A 32 -25.70 -1.19 8.11
N GLY A 33 -25.79 -1.23 9.45
CA GLY A 33 -25.86 -2.48 10.22
C GLY A 33 -24.69 -3.43 9.95
N HIS A 34 -25.02 -4.69 9.66
CA HIS A 34 -24.07 -5.78 9.50
C HIS A 34 -23.10 -5.59 8.31
N MET A 35 -23.59 -5.06 7.19
CA MET A 35 -22.78 -4.80 6.00
C MET A 35 -21.68 -3.75 6.26
N ARG A 36 -21.99 -2.72 7.05
CA ARG A 36 -21.00 -1.72 7.46
C ARG A 36 -19.92 -2.33 8.36
N ARG A 37 -20.29 -3.22 9.28
CA ARG A 37 -19.34 -3.89 10.17
C ARG A 37 -18.39 -4.80 9.38
N LEU A 38 -18.91 -5.61 8.46
CA LEU A 38 -18.08 -6.44 7.57
C LEU A 38 -17.16 -5.59 6.69
N ALA A 39 -17.67 -4.50 6.11
CA ALA A 39 -16.85 -3.60 5.30
C ALA A 39 -15.73 -2.92 6.11
N LEU A 40 -15.98 -2.60 7.40
CA LEU A 40 -14.96 -2.08 8.31
C LEU A 40 -13.88 -3.12 8.64
N GLU A 41 -14.26 -4.38 8.87
CA GLU A 41 -13.33 -5.48 9.12
C GLU A 41 -12.44 -5.75 7.89
N CYS A 42 -13.04 -5.83 6.70
CA CYS A 42 -12.29 -5.94 5.44
C CYS A 42 -11.34 -4.75 5.23
N LEU A 43 -11.80 -3.53 5.49
CA LEU A 43 -10.99 -2.33 5.34
C LEU A 43 -9.80 -2.31 6.31
N ALA A 44 -10.00 -2.72 7.57
CA ALA A 44 -8.92 -2.80 8.56
C ALA A 44 -7.86 -3.83 8.15
N GLN A 45 -8.28 -5.00 7.67
CA GLN A 45 -7.36 -6.03 7.19
C GLN A 45 -6.54 -5.55 5.98
N ARG A 46 -7.21 -4.97 4.97
CA ARG A 46 -6.55 -4.44 3.77
C ARG A 46 -5.59 -3.29 4.07
N GLN A 47 -5.90 -2.45 5.07
CA GLN A 47 -4.97 -1.40 5.51
C GLN A 47 -3.69 -1.97 6.14
N ALA A 48 -3.80 -3.06 6.92
CA ALA A 48 -2.64 -3.71 7.51
C ALA A 48 -1.73 -4.35 6.44
N GLU A 49 -2.32 -5.01 5.44
CA GLU A 49 -1.61 -5.57 4.29
C GLU A 49 -0.88 -4.48 3.48
N LEU A 50 -1.57 -3.38 3.17
CA LEU A 50 -0.97 -2.22 2.48
C LEU A 50 0.18 -1.60 3.29
N ALA A 51 0.03 -1.46 4.60
CA ALA A 51 1.07 -0.91 5.46
C ALA A 51 2.34 -1.78 5.46
N ALA A 52 2.17 -3.11 5.48
CA ALA A 52 3.28 -4.04 5.35
C ALA A 52 3.94 -3.93 3.97
N ASP A 53 3.13 -3.82 2.91
CA ASP A 53 3.64 -3.72 1.55
C ASP A 53 4.44 -2.43 1.31
N LEU A 54 3.97 -1.31 1.86
CA LEU A 54 4.66 -0.03 1.86
C LEU A 54 5.95 -0.06 2.68
N ALA A 55 5.95 -0.71 3.85
CA ALA A 55 7.16 -0.87 4.65
C ALA A 55 8.24 -1.66 3.88
N GLN A 56 7.85 -2.72 3.17
CA GLN A 56 8.76 -3.49 2.33
C GLN A 56 9.29 -2.68 1.15
N VAL A 57 8.45 -1.87 0.49
CA VAL A 57 8.91 -0.95 -0.57
C VAL A 57 9.88 0.08 -0.02
N ALA A 58 9.61 0.65 1.16
CA ALA A 58 10.50 1.62 1.80
C ALA A 58 11.88 1.02 2.14
N GLN A 59 11.91 -0.21 2.68
CA GLN A 59 13.16 -0.92 2.95
C GLN A 59 13.98 -1.17 1.68
N LEU A 60 13.33 -1.54 0.57
CA LEU A 60 14.00 -1.79 -0.70
C LEU A 60 14.45 -0.50 -1.41
N ALA A 61 13.79 0.63 -1.13
CA ALA A 61 14.17 1.95 -1.64
C ALA A 61 15.28 2.62 -0.80
N ALA A 62 15.42 2.27 0.49
CA ALA A 62 16.39 2.87 1.41
C ALA A 62 17.87 2.79 0.95
N PRO A 63 18.40 1.66 0.41
CA PRO A 63 19.79 1.61 -0.05
C PRO A 63 20.08 2.57 -1.21
N ARG A 64 19.08 2.88 -2.06
CA ARG A 64 19.22 3.87 -3.15
C ARG A 64 19.14 5.31 -2.66
N ALA A 65 18.47 5.59 -1.55
CA ALA A 65 18.36 6.93 -0.99
C ALA A 65 19.67 7.37 -0.28
N ALA A 66 20.37 6.44 0.37
CA ALA A 66 21.68 6.69 0.97
C ALA A 66 22.75 7.01 -0.10
N LEU A 67 22.83 6.20 -1.17
CA LEU A 67 23.75 6.41 -2.29
C LEU A 67 23.51 7.73 -3.04
N ARG A 68 22.26 8.19 -3.18
CA ARG A 68 21.96 9.49 -3.81
C ARG A 68 22.33 10.70 -2.93
N LYS A 69 22.34 10.55 -1.61
CA LYS A 69 22.80 11.61 -0.70
C LYS A 69 24.32 11.79 -0.77
N GLU A 70 25.08 10.71 -0.94
CA GLU A 70 26.54 10.77 -1.06
C GLU A 70 27.01 11.32 -2.41
N VAL A 71 26.28 11.08 -3.50
CA VAL A 71 26.63 11.61 -4.84
C VAL A 71 26.24 13.10 -5.00
N ALA A 72 25.40 13.62 -4.11
CA ALA A 72 24.94 15.02 -4.13
C ALA A 72 25.63 15.92 -3.07
N ALA A 73 26.63 15.39 -2.34
CA ALA A 73 27.46 16.11 -1.38
C ALA A 73 28.89 16.26 -1.92
#